data_AF-A0A6A7AP36-F1
#
_entry.id   AF-A0A6A7AP36-F1
#
_cell.length_a   1.000
_cell.length_b   1.000
_cell.length_c   1.000
_cell.angle_alpha   90.00
_cell.angle_beta   90.00
_cell.angle_gamma   90.00
#
_symmetry.space_group_name_H-M   'P 1'
#
loop_
_entity.id
_entity.type
_entity.pdbx_description
1 polymer ?
#
loop_
_entity_poly.entity_id
_entity_poly.type
_entity_poly.pdbx_seq_one_letter_code
_entity_poly.pdbx_strand_id
1 'polypeptide(L)'
;MATLAYPARKKQGSGSATRRMLAERAVEMKRRKRRQDSLRHGKVSLRSRAAAVLYERHHKTADKSDSKLPSIIIKNVLPGPHNDIPMQTASPSSSRRLVIPGFCDTAVEEYSEWQMSRVKRDDLREGVLRIRDIALKDGLDLVQIHQDQDPDYITKIEKSVQAGVAKRFVREIPEWVEQYQGNDGSDILSVPEAFED
;
A
#
# COMPACT_ATOMS: atom_id res chain seq x y z
N MET A 1 -27.39 87.02 -27.15
CA MET A 1 -27.55 85.57 -27.38
C MET A 1 -26.48 84.86 -26.57
N ALA A 2 -26.78 84.42 -25.34
CA ALA A 2 -25.82 83.83 -24.41
C ALA A 2 -26.10 82.32 -24.25
N THR A 3 -25.13 81.48 -24.58
CA THR A 3 -25.23 80.02 -24.53
C THR A 3 -24.54 79.53 -23.25
N LEU A 4 -25.32 79.13 -22.24
CA LEU A 4 -24.82 78.46 -21.04
C LEU A 4 -24.84 76.95 -21.26
N ALA A 5 -23.67 76.36 -21.48
CA ALA A 5 -23.46 74.92 -21.55
C ALA A 5 -23.23 74.35 -20.14
N TYR A 6 -24.06 73.39 -19.73
CA TYR A 6 -23.80 72.58 -18.53
C TYR A 6 -22.94 71.35 -18.88
N PRO A 7 -21.96 70.96 -18.05
CA PRO A 7 -21.13 69.80 -18.33
C PRO A 7 -21.83 68.49 -17.92
N ALA A 8 -21.78 67.51 -18.83
CA ALA A 8 -22.24 66.15 -18.59
C ALA A 8 -21.34 65.42 -17.58
N ARG A 9 -21.94 64.96 -16.48
CA ARG A 9 -21.29 64.21 -15.39
C ARG A 9 -21.04 62.76 -15.83
N LYS A 10 -19.79 62.41 -16.18
CA LYS A 10 -19.40 61.02 -16.43
C LYS A 10 -19.41 60.22 -15.12
N LYS A 11 -20.30 59.24 -15.01
CA LYS A 11 -20.27 58.24 -13.93
C LYS A 11 -19.02 57.37 -14.12
N GLN A 12 -17.99 57.58 -13.31
CA GLN A 12 -16.84 56.68 -13.21
C GLN A 12 -17.34 55.32 -12.68
N GLY A 13 -17.20 54.30 -13.51
CA GLY A 13 -17.66 52.96 -13.23
C GLY A 13 -16.96 52.33 -12.02
N SER A 14 -17.78 51.70 -11.18
CA SER A 14 -17.47 50.80 -10.07
C SER A 14 -16.62 49.56 -10.47
N GLY A 15 -16.10 49.49 -11.70
CA GLY A 15 -15.39 48.31 -12.22
C GLY A 15 -13.95 48.14 -11.74
N SER A 16 -13.32 49.17 -11.16
CA SER A 16 -11.88 49.09 -10.86
C SER A 16 -11.57 48.23 -9.64
N ALA A 17 -12.39 48.26 -8.59
CA ALA A 17 -12.12 47.52 -7.36
C ALA A 17 -12.30 46.01 -7.56
N THR A 18 -13.41 45.61 -8.18
CA THR A 18 -13.71 44.19 -8.47
C THR A 18 -12.69 43.58 -9.42
N ARG A 19 -12.23 44.33 -10.44
CA ARG A 19 -11.21 43.85 -11.38
C ARG A 19 -9.84 43.69 -10.73
N ARG A 20 -9.47 44.58 -9.78
CA ARG A 20 -8.24 44.44 -8.97
C ARG A 20 -8.30 43.21 -8.04
N MET A 21 -9.42 43.01 -7.33
CA MET A 21 -9.58 41.85 -6.45
C MET A 21 -9.53 40.52 -7.21
N LEU A 22 -10.14 40.46 -8.40
CA LEU A 22 -10.07 39.27 -9.26
C LEU A 22 -8.65 39.01 -9.77
N ALA A 23 -7.91 40.05 -10.15
CA ALA A 23 -6.52 39.93 -10.57
C ALA A 23 -5.60 39.47 -9.42
N GLU A 24 -5.77 40.02 -8.22
CA GLU A 24 -5.02 39.63 -7.02
C GLU A 24 -5.31 38.17 -6.63
N ARG A 25 -6.57 37.74 -6.69
CA ARG A 25 -6.95 36.34 -6.42
C ARG A 25 -6.35 35.36 -7.42
N ALA A 26 -6.24 35.75 -8.70
CA ALA A 26 -5.59 34.95 -9.72
C ALA A 26 -4.06 34.83 -9.51
N VAL A 27 -3.42 35.91 -9.06
CA VAL A 27 -1.98 35.90 -8.72
C VAL A 27 -1.73 35.02 -7.50
N GLU A 28 -2.57 35.11 -6.46
CA GLU A 28 -2.45 34.28 -5.26
C GLU A 28 -2.68 32.80 -5.56
N MET A 29 -3.64 32.45 -6.42
CA MET A 29 -3.82 31.07 -6.88
C MET A 29 -2.60 30.52 -7.62
N LYS A 30 -1.96 31.31 -8.50
CA LYS A 30 -0.73 30.90 -9.18
C LYS A 30 0.44 30.70 -8.21
N ARG A 31 0.54 31.53 -7.16
CA ARG A 31 1.55 31.38 -6.10
C ARG A 31 1.33 30.11 -5.29
N ARG A 32 0.08 29.79 -4.92
CA ARG A 32 -0.27 28.55 -4.19
C ARG A 32 0.01 27.30 -5.03
N LYS A 33 -0.32 27.33 -6.32
CA LYS A 33 -0.03 26.21 -7.24
C LYS A 33 1.47 25.95 -7.37
N ARG A 34 2.28 27.00 -7.57
CA ARG A 34 3.75 26.87 -7.59
C ARG A 34 4.34 26.29 -6.29
N ARG A 35 3.79 26.66 -5.12
CA ARG A 35 4.21 26.09 -3.83
C ARG A 35 3.85 24.62 -3.71
N GLN A 36 2.65 24.24 -4.16
CA GLN A 36 2.19 22.85 -4.14
C GLN A 36 2.99 21.96 -5.12
N ASP A 37 3.29 22.48 -6.31
CA ASP A 37 4.09 21.78 -7.32
C ASP A 37 5.55 21.65 -6.88
N SER A 38 6.12 22.65 -6.21
CA SER A 38 7.46 22.56 -5.60
C SER A 38 7.54 21.51 -4.50
N LEU A 39 6.45 21.29 -3.74
CA LEU A 39 6.38 20.25 -2.71
C LEU A 39 6.26 18.83 -3.32
N ARG A 40 5.70 18.72 -4.53
CA ARG A 40 5.62 17.47 -5.29
C ARG A 40 6.92 17.10 -6.00
N HIS A 41 7.68 18.08 -6.51
CA HIS A 41 8.90 17.82 -7.28
C HIS A 41 10.19 17.85 -6.45
N GLY A 42 10.18 18.37 -5.22
CA GLY A 42 11.35 18.40 -4.32
C GLY A 42 11.72 17.08 -3.63
N LYS A 43 10.98 15.99 -3.89
CA LYS A 43 11.27 14.65 -3.33
C LYS A 43 11.83 13.66 -4.35
N VAL A 44 12.30 14.14 -5.50
CA VAL A 44 13.02 13.33 -6.50
C VAL A 44 14.51 13.68 -6.45
N SER A 45 15.18 13.37 -5.34
CA SER A 45 16.64 13.21 -5.30
C SER A 45 17.06 12.65 -3.94
N LEU A 46 18.00 11.71 -3.93
CA LEU A 46 18.64 11.04 -2.78
C LEU A 46 18.10 9.69 -2.28
N ARG A 47 17.23 8.96 -3.00
CA ARG A 47 16.98 7.54 -2.68
C ARG A 47 17.36 6.52 -3.77
N SER A 48 17.66 6.98 -4.98
CA SER A 48 17.88 6.10 -6.14
C SER A 48 19.30 5.49 -6.29
N ARG A 49 20.06 5.27 -5.20
CA ARG A 49 21.39 4.61 -5.29
C ARG A 49 21.62 3.43 -4.34
N ALA A 50 20.79 3.24 -3.31
CA ALA A 50 21.06 2.21 -2.30
C ALA A 50 20.48 0.82 -2.65
N ALA A 51 19.39 0.75 -3.43
CA ALA A 51 18.72 -0.53 -3.71
C ALA A 51 19.43 -1.39 -4.79
N ALA A 52 20.16 -0.77 -5.73
CA ALA A 52 20.87 -1.51 -6.78
C ALA A 52 22.13 -2.23 -6.26
N VAL A 53 22.73 -1.78 -5.16
CA VAL A 53 24.00 -2.36 -4.64
C VAL A 53 23.78 -3.67 -3.89
N LEU A 54 22.57 -3.92 -3.36
CA LEU A 54 22.27 -5.15 -2.61
C LEU A 54 21.83 -6.32 -3.50
N TYR A 55 21.25 -6.04 -4.67
CA TYR A 55 20.78 -7.09 -5.57
C TYR A 55 21.92 -7.76 -6.38
N GLU A 56 23.02 -7.04 -6.63
CA GLU A 56 24.15 -7.54 -7.43
C GLU A 56 25.12 -8.45 -6.64
N ARG A 57 25.16 -8.36 -5.30
CA ARG A 57 26.18 -9.05 -4.48
C ARG A 57 25.90 -10.55 -4.27
N HIS A 58 24.66 -11.01 -4.42
CA HIS A 58 24.30 -12.38 -4.06
C HIS A 58 24.29 -13.42 -5.20
N HIS A 59 24.57 -13.02 -6.46
CA HIS A 59 24.45 -13.94 -7.61
C HIS A 59 25.74 -14.23 -8.38
N LYS A 60 26.92 -13.82 -7.89
CA LYS A 60 28.17 -14.15 -8.59
C LYS A 60 29.40 -14.22 -7.68
N THR A 61 29.57 -15.35 -7.00
CA THR A 61 30.90 -15.97 -6.73
C THR A 61 30.69 -17.43 -6.29
N ALA A 62 30.47 -18.32 -7.26
CA ALA A 62 30.98 -19.67 -7.16
C ALA A 62 32.47 -19.64 -7.51
N ASP A 63 33.25 -20.46 -6.82
CA ASP A 63 34.69 -20.70 -6.95
C ASP A 63 35.66 -19.58 -6.53
N LYS A 64 36.20 -19.73 -5.32
CA LYS A 64 37.64 -19.90 -5.09
C LYS A 64 37.92 -20.15 -3.60
N SER A 65 38.50 -21.31 -3.34
CA SER A 65 39.16 -21.74 -2.11
C SER A 65 40.32 -20.82 -1.71
N ASP A 66 40.37 -20.37 -0.46
CA ASP A 66 41.61 -20.36 0.31
C ASP A 66 41.35 -20.34 1.82
N SER A 67 42.37 -20.74 2.56
CA SER A 67 42.35 -21.60 3.73
C SER A 67 42.79 -20.83 4.99
N LYS A 68 41.95 -20.80 6.03
CA LYS A 68 42.40 -20.71 7.43
C LYS A 68 41.23 -20.79 8.41
N LEU A 69 40.81 -22.01 8.73
CA LEU A 69 40.08 -22.28 9.97
C LEU A 69 40.70 -23.52 10.62
N PRO A 70 40.95 -23.52 11.94
CA PRO A 70 41.48 -24.68 12.62
C PRO A 70 40.49 -25.84 12.54
N SER A 71 41.02 -27.05 12.37
CA SER A 71 40.26 -28.29 12.29
C SER A 71 39.48 -28.53 13.59
N ILE A 72 38.15 -28.52 13.53
CA ILE A 72 37.29 -28.91 14.64
C ILE A 72 37.21 -30.43 14.64
N ILE A 73 37.91 -31.08 15.58
CA ILE A 73 37.77 -32.51 15.84
C ILE A 73 36.47 -32.71 16.65
N ILE A 74 35.40 -33.12 15.98
CA ILE A 74 34.17 -33.55 16.67
C ILE A 74 34.39 -34.98 17.17
N LYS A 75 34.65 -35.14 18.48
CA LYS A 75 34.60 -36.44 19.16
C LYS A 75 33.12 -36.84 19.28
N ASN A 76 32.70 -37.85 18.51
CA ASN A 76 31.41 -38.51 18.74
C ASN A 76 31.45 -39.22 20.09
N VAL A 77 30.80 -38.63 21.09
CA VAL A 77 30.45 -39.31 22.34
C VAL A 77 28.94 -39.50 22.30
N LEU A 78 28.49 -40.76 22.28
CA LEU A 78 27.07 -41.13 22.33
C LEU A 78 26.43 -40.55 23.61
N PRO A 79 25.34 -39.76 23.51
CA PRO A 79 24.49 -39.52 24.65
C PRO A 79 23.56 -40.72 24.86
N GLY A 80 23.47 -41.21 26.10
CA GLY A 80 22.55 -42.27 26.51
C GLY A 80 21.07 -41.89 26.33
N PRO A 81 20.14 -42.85 26.50
CA PRO A 81 18.73 -42.67 26.15
C PRO A 81 18.10 -41.66 27.12
N HIS A 82 17.81 -40.46 26.63
CA HIS A 82 17.11 -39.43 27.39
C HIS A 82 15.75 -39.19 26.74
N ASN A 83 14.71 -39.31 27.57
CA ASN A 83 13.28 -39.26 27.24
C ASN A 83 12.91 -38.28 26.12
N ASP A 84 12.10 -38.80 25.20
CA ASP A 84 11.44 -38.08 24.11
C ASP A 84 10.64 -36.87 24.64
N ILE A 85 11.14 -35.67 24.36
CA ILE A 85 10.31 -34.47 24.25
C ILE A 85 10.23 -34.20 22.74
N PRO A 86 9.05 -34.30 22.10
CA PRO A 86 8.93 -33.96 20.69
C PRO A 86 9.10 -32.44 20.55
N MET A 87 10.33 -32.03 20.25
CA MET A 87 10.65 -30.72 19.74
C MET A 87 9.93 -30.61 18.40
N GLN A 88 8.81 -29.89 18.39
CA GLN A 88 8.12 -29.49 17.18
C GLN A 88 9.12 -28.71 16.33
N THR A 89 9.69 -29.40 15.35
CA THR A 89 10.32 -28.78 14.20
C THR A 89 9.24 -27.93 13.56
N ALA A 90 9.29 -26.62 13.82
CA ALA A 90 8.56 -25.65 13.02
C ALA A 90 9.09 -25.80 11.60
N SER A 91 8.39 -26.62 10.81
CA SER A 91 8.58 -26.70 9.37
C SER A 91 8.54 -25.26 8.86
N PRO A 92 9.50 -24.81 8.05
CA PRO A 92 9.34 -23.55 7.34
C PRO A 92 8.03 -23.71 6.57
N SER A 93 7.03 -22.92 6.93
CA SER A 93 5.78 -22.86 6.20
C SER A 93 6.21 -22.56 4.78
N SER A 94 6.10 -23.55 3.89
CA SER A 94 6.27 -23.34 2.47
C SER A 94 5.23 -22.29 2.15
N SER A 95 5.67 -21.04 2.00
CA SER A 95 4.79 -19.92 1.73
C SER A 95 4.18 -20.20 0.38
N ARG A 96 3.05 -20.90 0.39
CA ARG A 96 2.31 -21.26 -0.80
C ARG A 96 2.11 -19.95 -1.54
N ARG A 97 2.65 -19.86 -2.75
CA ARG A 97 2.61 -18.62 -3.53
C ARG A 97 1.14 -18.22 -3.64
N LEU A 98 0.76 -17.13 -2.98
CA LEU A 98 -0.58 -16.59 -3.12
C LEU A 98 -0.76 -16.17 -4.57
N VAL A 99 -1.80 -16.71 -5.21
CA VAL A 99 -2.21 -16.32 -6.54
C VAL A 99 -3.57 -15.68 -6.41
N ILE A 100 -3.67 -14.42 -6.80
CA ILE A 100 -4.91 -13.65 -6.75
C ILE A 100 -5.29 -13.37 -8.19
N PRO A 101 -6.42 -13.90 -8.68
CA PRO A 101 -6.87 -13.63 -10.04
C PRO A 101 -7.35 -12.19 -10.19
N GLY A 102 -7.35 -11.66 -11.42
CA GLY A 102 -7.83 -10.32 -11.73
C GLY A 102 -6.79 -9.20 -11.58
N PHE A 103 -7.26 -7.96 -11.51
CA PHE A 103 -6.40 -6.79 -11.36
C PHE A 103 -5.98 -6.59 -9.89
N CYS A 104 -4.70 -6.27 -9.68
CA CYS A 104 -4.12 -6.17 -8.35
C CYS A 104 -4.71 -5.03 -7.51
N ASP A 105 -5.00 -3.89 -8.13
CA ASP A 105 -5.65 -2.75 -7.48
C ASP A 105 -7.07 -3.10 -7.07
N THR A 106 -7.87 -3.70 -7.96
CA THR A 106 -9.22 -4.20 -7.64
C THR A 106 -9.19 -5.18 -6.47
N ALA A 107 -8.26 -6.13 -6.46
CA ALA A 107 -8.14 -7.08 -5.36
C ALA A 107 -7.86 -6.40 -4.01
N VAL A 108 -7.02 -5.34 -3.99
CA VAL A 108 -6.77 -4.54 -2.78
C VAL A 108 -8.04 -3.83 -2.30
N GLU A 109 -8.86 -3.32 -3.21
CA GLU A 109 -10.15 -2.69 -2.88
C GLU A 109 -11.13 -3.70 -2.27
N GLU A 110 -11.37 -4.81 -2.96
CA GLU A 110 -12.32 -5.86 -2.54
C GLU A 110 -11.91 -6.49 -1.20
N TYR A 111 -10.62 -6.76 -1.02
CA TYR A 111 -10.10 -7.25 0.25
C TYR A 111 -10.33 -6.26 1.40
N SER A 112 -10.10 -4.96 1.13
CA SER A 112 -10.29 -3.92 2.14
C SER A 112 -11.76 -3.79 2.54
N GLU A 113 -12.68 -3.92 1.59
CA GLU A 113 -14.12 -3.96 1.84
C GLU A 113 -14.53 -5.17 2.66
N TRP A 114 -14.03 -6.36 2.31
CA TRP A 114 -14.22 -7.58 3.08
C TRP A 114 -13.70 -7.43 4.52
N GLN A 115 -12.51 -6.84 4.70
CA GLN A 115 -11.96 -6.55 6.03
C GLN A 115 -12.86 -5.64 6.85
N MET A 116 -13.37 -4.55 6.24
CA MET A 116 -14.27 -3.61 6.91
C MET A 116 -15.63 -4.22 7.25
N SER A 117 -16.15 -5.15 6.44
CA SER A 117 -17.43 -5.83 6.72
C SER A 117 -17.41 -6.61 8.04
N ARG A 118 -16.23 -7.09 8.45
CA ARG A 118 -16.01 -7.87 9.68
C ARG A 118 -15.72 -6.98 10.90
N VAL A 119 -15.66 -5.66 10.73
CA VAL A 119 -15.27 -4.72 11.78
C VAL A 119 -16.42 -3.79 12.10
N LYS A 120 -16.92 -3.86 13.34
CA LYS A 120 -18.00 -2.99 13.79
C LYS A 120 -17.54 -1.58 14.17
N ARG A 121 -16.30 -1.43 14.62
CA ARG A 121 -15.79 -0.14 15.12
C ARG A 121 -15.24 0.72 14.00
N ASP A 122 -15.69 1.96 13.91
CA ASP A 122 -15.32 2.86 12.82
C ASP A 122 -13.84 3.27 12.85
N ASP A 123 -13.24 3.42 14.03
CA ASP A 123 -11.80 3.73 14.15
C ASP A 123 -10.91 2.65 13.52
N LEU A 124 -11.28 1.38 13.71
CA LEU A 124 -10.58 0.24 13.12
C LEU A 124 -10.82 0.17 11.60
N ARG A 125 -12.02 0.52 11.12
CA ARG A 125 -12.35 0.58 9.68
C ARG A 125 -11.58 1.68 8.96
N GLU A 126 -11.47 2.86 9.58
CA GLU A 126 -10.63 3.94 9.08
C GLU A 126 -9.15 3.53 8.99
N GLY A 127 -8.68 2.71 9.93
CA GLY A 127 -7.36 2.11 9.86
C GLY A 127 -7.19 1.26 8.60
N VAL A 128 -8.15 0.39 8.29
CA VAL A 128 -8.15 -0.44 7.06
C VAL A 128 -8.17 0.43 5.80
N LEU A 129 -9.00 1.48 5.75
CA LEU A 129 -9.04 2.42 4.62
C LEU A 129 -7.70 3.10 4.38
N ARG A 130 -7.00 3.52 5.44
CA ARG A 130 -5.68 4.12 5.29
C ARG A 130 -4.66 3.14 4.73
N ILE A 131 -4.70 1.88 5.15
CA ILE A 131 -3.82 0.84 4.60
C ILE A 131 -4.09 0.65 3.10
N ARG A 132 -5.36 0.55 2.69
CA ARG A 132 -5.77 0.50 1.29
C ARG A 132 -5.19 1.67 0.50
N ASP A 133 -5.41 2.90 0.97
CA ASP A 133 -4.98 4.11 0.28
C ASP A 133 -3.46 4.16 0.11
N ILE A 134 -2.70 3.71 1.12
CA ILE A 134 -1.24 3.61 1.07
C ILE A 134 -0.83 2.55 0.04
N ALA A 135 -1.44 1.36 0.08
CA ALA A 135 -1.13 0.28 -0.84
C ALA A 135 -1.35 0.72 -2.29
N LEU A 136 -2.52 1.29 -2.60
CA LEU A 136 -2.84 1.77 -3.95
C LEU A 136 -1.93 2.92 -4.39
N LYS A 137 -1.62 3.84 -3.49
CA LYS A 137 -0.74 4.99 -3.80
C LYS A 137 0.70 4.56 -4.06
N ASP A 138 1.20 3.59 -3.32
CA ASP A 138 2.58 3.09 -3.45
C ASP A 138 2.68 1.96 -4.49
N GLY A 139 1.55 1.54 -5.08
CA GLY A 139 1.48 0.49 -6.09
C GLY A 139 1.73 -0.91 -5.55
N LEU A 140 1.41 -1.14 -4.26
CA LEU A 140 1.55 -2.43 -3.59
C LEU A 140 0.31 -3.31 -3.82
N ASP A 141 0.54 -4.55 -4.19
CA ASP A 141 -0.49 -5.58 -4.26
C ASP A 141 -0.54 -6.44 -2.98
N LEU A 142 -1.61 -7.22 -2.81
CA LEU A 142 -1.80 -8.08 -1.63
C LEU A 142 -0.75 -9.20 -1.53
N VAL A 143 -0.20 -9.65 -2.67
CA VAL A 143 0.83 -10.68 -2.68
C VAL A 143 2.14 -10.12 -2.12
N GLN A 144 2.53 -8.91 -2.50
CA GLN A 144 3.68 -8.19 -1.97
C GLN A 144 3.52 -7.89 -0.48
N ILE A 145 2.36 -7.36 -0.08
CA ILE A 145 2.05 -7.09 1.34
C ILE A 145 2.11 -8.38 2.17
N HIS A 146 1.64 -9.50 1.63
CA HIS A 146 1.74 -10.79 2.30
C HIS A 146 3.16 -11.37 2.31
N GLN A 147 3.94 -11.22 1.23
CA GLN A 147 5.29 -11.76 1.15
C GLN A 147 6.24 -11.09 2.14
N ASP A 148 6.12 -9.77 2.29
CA ASP A 148 7.00 -9.02 3.17
C ASP A 148 6.68 -9.27 4.66
N GLN A 149 5.46 -9.71 4.98
CA GLN A 149 4.92 -9.95 6.33
C GLN A 149 5.33 -8.89 7.37
N ASP A 150 5.55 -7.64 6.96
CA ASP A 150 6.04 -6.58 7.83
C ASP A 150 4.89 -5.64 8.21
N PRO A 151 4.12 -5.91 9.29
CA PRO A 151 3.13 -4.95 9.79
C PRO A 151 3.80 -3.67 10.31
N ASP A 152 5.10 -3.71 10.61
CA ASP A 152 5.83 -2.53 11.04
C ASP A 152 6.09 -1.58 9.87
N TYR A 153 6.14 -2.06 8.62
CA TYR A 153 6.17 -1.21 7.43
C TYR A 153 4.96 -0.27 7.41
N ILE A 154 3.76 -0.83 7.58
CA ILE A 154 2.49 -0.08 7.60
C ILE A 154 2.49 0.95 8.74
N THR A 155 2.85 0.53 9.95
CA THR A 155 2.83 1.44 11.12
C THR A 155 3.94 2.50 11.09
N LYS A 156 5.07 2.24 10.42
CA LYS A 156 6.15 3.21 10.20
C LYS A 156 5.74 4.29 9.19
N ILE A 157 5.02 3.91 8.14
CA ILE A 157 4.57 4.85 7.11
C ILE A 157 3.39 5.67 7.60
N GLU A 158 2.48 5.06 8.37
CA GLU A 158 1.27 5.70 8.83
C GLU A 158 1.07 5.50 10.34
N LYS A 159 1.49 6.51 11.11
CA LYS A 159 1.41 6.52 12.58
C LYS A 159 -0.02 6.43 13.10
N SER A 160 -1.00 6.71 12.26
CA SER A 160 -2.41 6.74 12.63
C SER A 160 -3.10 5.37 12.50
N VAL A 161 -2.45 4.39 11.89
CA VAL A 161 -2.93 3.01 11.84
C VAL A 161 -2.54 2.30 13.13
N GLN A 162 -3.52 1.74 13.84
CA GLN A 162 -3.27 0.93 15.04
C GLN A 162 -2.51 -0.35 14.65
N ALA A 163 -1.47 -0.71 15.40
CA ALA A 163 -0.65 -1.89 15.11
C ALA A 163 -1.44 -3.20 15.02
N GLY A 164 -2.53 -3.33 15.81
CA GLY A 164 -3.43 -4.48 15.72
C GLY A 164 -4.14 -4.58 14.37
N VAL A 165 -4.55 -3.45 13.79
CA VAL A 165 -5.19 -3.40 12.46
C VAL A 165 -4.20 -3.81 11.38
N ALA A 166 -2.97 -3.25 11.40
CA ALA A 166 -1.92 -3.61 10.45
C ALA A 166 -1.58 -5.11 10.50
N LYS A 167 -1.37 -5.67 11.70
CA LYS A 167 -1.10 -7.10 11.88
C LYS A 167 -2.21 -7.98 11.34
N ARG A 168 -3.46 -7.62 11.64
CA ARG A 168 -4.62 -8.37 11.17
C ARG A 168 -4.75 -8.29 9.65
N PHE A 169 -4.58 -7.11 9.09
CA PHE A 169 -4.65 -6.87 7.65
C PHE A 169 -3.66 -7.74 6.87
N VAL A 170 -2.42 -7.91 7.35
CA VAL A 170 -1.43 -8.77 6.66
C VAL A 170 -1.72 -10.26 6.85
N ARG A 171 -2.14 -10.65 8.07
CA ARG A 171 -2.35 -12.06 8.43
C ARG A 171 -3.56 -12.70 7.74
N GLU A 172 -4.61 -11.93 7.48
CA GLU A 172 -5.88 -12.44 6.96
C GLU A 172 -5.94 -12.45 5.42
N ILE A 173 -4.88 -12.04 4.72
CA ILE A 173 -4.81 -12.09 3.25
C ILE A 173 -5.03 -13.53 2.73
N PRO A 174 -4.35 -14.58 3.24
CA PRO A 174 -4.57 -15.94 2.77
C PRO A 174 -6.01 -16.42 2.95
N GLU A 175 -6.65 -16.09 4.08
CA GLU A 175 -8.03 -16.46 4.38
C GLU A 175 -9.01 -15.86 3.37
N TRP A 176 -8.82 -14.58 3.02
CA TRP A 176 -9.64 -13.95 1.98
C TRP A 176 -9.41 -14.58 0.62
N VAL A 177 -8.16 -14.87 0.24
CA VAL A 177 -7.84 -15.48 -1.07
C VAL A 177 -8.49 -16.86 -1.21
N GLU A 178 -8.46 -17.67 -0.14
CA GLU A 178 -9.15 -18.98 -0.13
C GLU A 178 -10.66 -18.84 -0.33
N GLN A 179 -11.30 -17.85 0.31
CA GLN A 179 -12.73 -17.58 0.13
C GLN A 179 -13.04 -17.02 -1.28
N TYR A 180 -12.18 -16.15 -1.78
CA TYR A 180 -12.33 -15.50 -3.08
C TYR A 180 -12.27 -16.52 -4.22
N GLN A 181 -11.32 -17.46 -4.15
CA GLN A 181 -11.20 -18.56 -5.12
C GLN A 181 -12.34 -19.59 -4.97
N GLY A 182 -12.80 -19.87 -3.75
CA GLY A 182 -13.92 -20.79 -3.53
C GLY A 182 -15.26 -20.28 -4.08
N ASN A 183 -15.40 -18.96 -4.25
CA ASN A 183 -16.64 -18.33 -4.71
C ASN A 183 -16.70 -18.11 -6.24
N ASP A 184 -15.63 -18.42 -6.98
CA ASP A 184 -15.55 -18.17 -8.43
C ASP A 184 -16.03 -19.34 -9.32
N GLY A 185 -16.42 -20.49 -8.75
CA GLY A 185 -16.50 -21.72 -9.55
C GLY A 185 -17.45 -22.87 -9.15
N SER A 186 -18.43 -22.72 -8.25
CA SER A 186 -19.34 -23.84 -7.90
C SER A 186 -20.85 -23.61 -8.02
N ASP A 187 -21.32 -22.42 -8.42
CA ASP A 187 -22.78 -22.12 -8.47
C ASP A 187 -23.41 -22.10 -9.88
N ILE A 188 -22.75 -22.67 -10.91
CA ILE A 188 -23.25 -22.66 -12.30
C ILE A 188 -23.73 -24.04 -12.81
N LEU A 189 -24.19 -24.93 -11.93
CA LEU A 189 -24.90 -26.17 -12.32
C LEU A 189 -26.12 -26.44 -11.43
N SER A 190 -27.04 -25.49 -11.38
CA SER A 190 -28.45 -25.77 -11.06
C SER A 190 -29.32 -25.11 -12.12
N VAL A 191 -29.33 -25.73 -13.30
CA VAL A 191 -30.42 -25.54 -14.25
C VAL A 191 -31.64 -26.21 -13.59
N PRO A 192 -32.75 -25.49 -13.32
CA PRO A 192 -33.99 -26.16 -12.99
C PRO A 192 -34.41 -26.95 -14.24
N GLU A 193 -34.32 -28.28 -14.13
CA GLU A 193 -34.88 -29.21 -15.09
C GLU A 193 -36.36 -28.88 -15.24
N ALA A 194 -36.69 -28.25 -16.36
CA ALA A 194 -38.05 -27.96 -16.74
C ALA A 194 -38.79 -29.29 -16.84
N PHE A 195 -39.86 -29.41 -16.06
CA PHE A 195 -40.92 -30.37 -16.31
C PHE A 195 -41.39 -30.18 -17.76
N GLU A 196 -41.10 -31.18 -18.61
CA GLU A 196 -41.83 -31.39 -19.86
C GLU A 196 -42.76 -32.60 -19.67
N ASP A 197 -44.06 -32.30 -19.79
CA ASP A 197 -45.29 -33.10 -19.98
C ASP A 197 -45.59 -34.34 -19.12
#